data_AF-A0AAD5XCA8-F1
#
_entry.id   AF-A0AAD5XCA8-F1
#
_cell.length_a   1.000
_cell.length_b   1.000
_cell.length_c   1.000
_cell.angle_alpha   90.00
_cell.angle_beta   90.00
_cell.angle_gamma   90.00
#
_symmetry.space_group_name_H-M   'P 1'
#
loop_
_entity.id
_entity.type
_entity.pdbx_description
1 polymer ?
#
loop_
_entity_poly.entity_id
_entity_poly.type
_entity_poly.pdbx_seq_one_letter_code
_entity_poly.pdbx_strand_id
1 'polypeptide(L)'
;MSGRPEGIARIVETVERYNTTHIATLETYVWQQVSGENELDCEANLALLKLHAARGGLIGSGGGGGGDADAVPASVVAVFVVALAALPAAALNAARCLLPPHAAALADRHVAAILRLQRLLETCDFSAFWSLLATVNIPSNDNADHAPVPLITVFPQFQKRIRLFIANTLKVSYQQIDAALFLKYLNFTDLNDPDAKYFISLLGCSINL
;
A
#
# COMPACT_ATOMS: atom_id res chain seq x y z
N MET A 1 5.34 9.95 -17.59
CA MET A 1 6.42 10.77 -16.98
C MET A 1 6.07 10.83 -15.52
N SER A 2 6.90 10.24 -14.65
CA SER A 2 6.61 10.16 -13.21
C SER A 2 6.47 11.58 -12.66
N GLY A 3 5.39 11.91 -11.95
CA GLY A 3 5.22 13.20 -11.23
C GLY A 3 6.19 13.36 -10.04
N ARG A 4 7.37 12.73 -10.12
CA ARG A 4 8.39 12.67 -9.08
C ARG A 4 9.06 14.02 -8.91
N PRO A 5 9.14 14.57 -7.69
CA PRO A 5 9.87 15.80 -7.42
C PRO A 5 11.35 15.67 -7.80
N GLU A 6 11.95 16.74 -8.32
CA GLU A 6 13.35 16.74 -8.81
C GLU A 6 14.36 16.30 -7.75
N GLY A 7 14.16 16.70 -6.49
CA GLY A 7 15.01 16.27 -5.37
C GLY A 7 14.97 14.76 -5.13
N ILE A 8 13.82 14.12 -5.31
CA ILE A 8 13.66 12.66 -5.18
C ILE A 8 14.24 11.97 -6.41
N ALA A 9 14.00 12.51 -7.62
CA ALA A 9 14.57 12.00 -8.86
C ALA A 9 16.10 11.94 -8.79
N ARG A 10 16.74 13.01 -8.32
CA ARG A 10 18.19 13.05 -8.14
C ARG A 10 18.68 11.96 -7.19
N ILE A 11 17.99 11.73 -6.08
CA ILE A 11 18.38 10.68 -5.13
C ILE A 11 18.27 9.30 -5.79
N VAL A 12 17.14 8.99 -6.42
CA VAL A 12 16.84 7.65 -6.96
C VAL A 12 17.69 7.31 -8.19
N GLU A 13 17.94 8.28 -9.07
CA GLU A 13 18.59 8.08 -10.37
C GLU A 13 20.12 8.17 -10.29
N THR A 14 20.68 8.75 -9.22
CA THR A 14 22.13 8.88 -9.05
C THR A 14 22.70 7.88 -8.05
N VAL A 15 24.00 7.96 -7.80
CA VAL A 15 24.69 7.19 -6.75
C VAL A 15 24.21 7.54 -5.33
N GLU A 16 23.50 8.68 -5.16
CA GLU A 16 22.91 9.09 -3.88
C GLU A 16 21.89 8.08 -3.34
N ARG A 17 21.34 7.19 -4.19
CA ARG A 17 20.40 6.12 -3.80
C ARG A 17 20.93 5.11 -2.78
N TYR A 18 22.24 5.08 -2.56
CA TYR A 18 22.89 4.21 -1.57
C TYR A 18 23.31 4.97 -0.30
N ASN A 19 23.11 6.29 -0.28
CA ASN A 19 23.50 7.13 0.85
C ASN A 19 22.40 7.12 1.92
N THR A 20 22.74 6.60 3.10
CA THR A 20 21.82 6.47 4.24
C THR A 20 21.37 7.80 4.82
N THR A 21 22.01 8.93 4.49
CA THR A 21 21.57 10.25 4.94
C THR A 21 20.23 10.67 4.32
N HIS A 22 19.84 10.09 3.19
CA HIS A 22 18.59 10.40 2.50
C HIS A 22 17.38 9.59 2.99
N ILE A 23 17.55 8.70 3.97
CA ILE A 23 16.45 7.91 4.54
C ILE A 23 15.30 8.81 4.99
N ALA A 24 15.58 9.82 5.83
CA ALA A 24 14.54 10.71 6.35
C ALA A 24 13.76 11.45 5.23
N THR A 25 14.45 11.87 4.18
CA THR A 25 13.83 12.53 3.02
C THR A 25 12.89 11.58 2.27
N LEU A 26 13.32 10.34 2.05
CA LEU A 26 12.51 9.32 1.39
C LEU A 26 11.35 8.84 2.27
N GLU A 27 11.51 8.79 3.59
CA GLU A 27 10.43 8.50 4.53
C GLU A 27 9.33 9.55 4.46
N THR A 28 9.69 10.84 4.50
CA THR A 28 8.72 11.92 4.31
C THR A 28 8.01 11.79 2.96
N TYR A 29 8.75 11.48 1.89
CA TYR A 29 8.16 11.31 0.57
C TYR A 29 7.15 10.16 0.50
N VAL A 30 7.42 9.02 1.14
CA VAL A 30 6.46 7.91 1.25
C VAL A 30 5.19 8.35 1.96
N TRP A 31 5.31 9.10 3.07
CA TRP A 31 4.14 9.60 3.79
C TRP A 31 3.32 10.59 2.96
N GLN A 32 3.95 11.44 2.16
CA GLN A 32 3.24 12.31 1.21
C GLN A 32 2.46 11.51 0.15
N GLN A 33 2.98 10.37 -0.31
CA GLN A 33 2.25 9.46 -1.20
C GLN A 33 1.02 8.85 -0.52
N VAL A 34 1.16 8.47 0.76
CA VAL A 34 0.09 7.90 1.58
C VAL A 34 -1.02 8.94 1.84
N SER A 35 -0.65 10.18 2.16
CA SER A 35 -1.61 11.28 2.33
C SER A 35 -2.31 11.68 1.02
N GLY A 36 -1.79 11.24 -0.13
CA GLY A 36 -2.30 11.55 -1.46
C GLY A 36 -1.82 12.89 -2.02
N GLU A 37 -0.80 13.50 -1.42
CA GLU A 37 -0.15 14.73 -1.91
C GLU A 37 0.70 14.46 -3.16
N ASN A 38 1.27 13.25 -3.26
CA ASN A 38 2.13 12.82 -4.37
C ASN A 38 1.61 11.54 -5.05
N GLU A 39 2.04 11.34 -6.30
CA GLU A 39 1.79 10.09 -7.03
C GLU A 39 2.57 8.91 -6.42
N LEU A 40 2.03 7.69 -6.57
CA LEU A 40 2.69 6.49 -6.06
C LEU A 40 3.96 6.19 -6.86
N ASP A 41 5.09 6.15 -6.16
CA ASP A 41 6.40 5.92 -6.76
C ASP A 41 7.05 4.67 -6.18
N CYS A 42 6.77 3.54 -6.83
CA CYS A 42 7.29 2.24 -6.40
C CYS A 42 8.83 2.17 -6.43
N GLU A 43 9.48 2.92 -7.31
CA GLU A 43 10.94 2.87 -7.46
C GLU A 43 11.63 3.58 -6.28
N ALA A 44 11.16 4.78 -5.92
CA ALA A 44 11.64 5.49 -4.74
C ALA A 44 11.38 4.69 -3.45
N ASN A 45 10.21 4.05 -3.36
CA ASN A 45 9.82 3.25 -2.20
C ASN A 45 10.71 2.00 -2.04
N LEU A 46 11.07 1.34 -3.15
CA LEU A 46 12.03 0.23 -3.14
C LEU A 46 13.45 0.71 -2.80
N ALA A 47 13.85 1.92 -3.22
CA ALA A 47 15.13 2.50 -2.84
C ALA A 47 15.21 2.73 -1.33
N LEU A 48 14.15 3.26 -0.71
CA LEU A 48 14.04 3.39 0.74
C LEU A 48 14.20 2.03 1.46
N LEU A 49 13.48 0.99 1.01
CA LEU A 49 13.60 -0.35 1.59
C LEU A 49 15.04 -0.90 1.49
N LYS A 50 15.72 -0.68 0.36
CA LYS A 50 17.12 -1.09 0.17
C LYS A 50 18.05 -0.36 1.15
N LEU A 51 17.82 0.93 1.41
CA LEU A 51 18.60 1.69 2.39
C LEU A 51 18.39 1.17 3.81
N HIS A 52 17.16 0.86 4.22
CA HIS A 52 16.91 0.23 5.51
C HIS A 52 17.57 -1.16 5.61
N ALA A 53 17.55 -1.95 4.52
CA ALA A 53 18.21 -3.25 4.46
C ALA A 53 19.73 -3.11 4.62
N ALA A 54 20.34 -2.16 3.92
CA ALA A 54 21.78 -1.90 3.94
C ALA A 54 22.27 -1.40 5.32
N ARG A 55 21.45 -0.65 6.05
CA ARG A 55 21.76 -0.18 7.41
C ARG A 55 21.61 -1.28 8.47
N GLY A 56 21.06 -2.45 8.11
CA GLY A 56 20.62 -3.44 9.10
C GLY A 56 19.45 -2.96 9.97
N GLY A 57 18.70 -1.95 9.49
CA GLY A 57 17.61 -1.29 10.23
C GLY A 57 16.21 -1.82 9.90
N LEU A 58 16.09 -2.88 9.10
CA LEU A 58 14.79 -3.53 8.83
C LEU A 58 14.29 -4.36 10.02
N ILE A 59 15.19 -4.70 10.93
CA ILE A 59 14.95 -5.46 12.16
C ILE A 59 16.00 -4.91 13.11
N GLY A 60 15.65 -4.51 14.33
CA GLY A 60 16.55 -3.78 15.22
C GLY A 60 17.83 -4.56 15.52
N SER A 61 18.84 -4.40 14.68
CA SER A 61 20.19 -4.86 14.98
C SER A 61 20.77 -3.85 15.97
N GLY A 62 20.87 -4.31 17.22
CA GLY A 62 21.19 -3.52 18.40
C GLY A 62 22.32 -2.49 18.23
N GLY A 63 22.06 -1.29 18.75
CA GLY A 63 23.05 -0.22 18.77
C GLY A 63 22.47 1.13 19.14
N GLY A 64 21.91 1.27 20.35
CA GLY A 64 21.73 2.57 20.99
C GLY A 64 20.30 2.96 21.38
N GLY A 65 19.92 2.61 22.61
CA GLY A 65 19.12 3.48 23.48
C GLY A 65 17.59 3.51 23.29
N GLY A 66 16.90 2.53 23.89
CA GLY A 66 15.60 2.76 24.54
C GLY A 66 14.34 2.65 23.68
N GLY A 67 13.64 1.51 23.80
CA GLY A 67 12.24 1.32 23.41
C GLY A 67 12.05 0.56 22.08
N ASP A 68 11.58 -0.69 22.17
CA ASP A 68 11.06 -1.53 21.07
C ASP A 68 12.04 -1.98 19.97
N ALA A 69 13.01 -2.82 20.36
CA ALA A 69 14.07 -3.34 19.48
C ALA A 69 13.62 -4.32 18.37
N ASP A 70 12.35 -4.76 18.33
CA ASP A 70 11.85 -5.73 17.35
C ASP A 70 10.80 -5.14 16.38
N ALA A 71 10.52 -3.85 16.47
CA ALA A 71 9.50 -3.21 15.63
C ALA A 71 10.04 -2.83 14.25
N VAL A 72 9.26 -3.12 13.22
CA VAL A 72 9.54 -2.66 11.85
C VAL A 72 9.26 -1.16 11.78
N PRO A 73 10.12 -0.33 11.15
CA PRO A 73 9.87 1.10 11.03
C PRO A 73 8.51 1.38 10.36
N ALA A 74 7.78 2.38 10.86
CA ALA A 74 6.48 2.75 10.30
C ALA A 74 6.55 3.11 8.80
N SER A 75 7.68 3.68 8.35
CA SER A 75 7.96 3.98 6.95
C SER A 75 8.01 2.73 6.07
N VAL A 76 8.53 1.60 6.58
CA VAL A 76 8.52 0.31 5.88
C VAL A 76 7.08 -0.17 5.71
N VAL A 77 6.26 -0.13 6.77
CA VAL A 77 4.83 -0.49 6.70
C VAL A 77 4.10 0.38 5.68
N ALA A 78 4.38 1.68 5.66
CA ALA A 78 3.82 2.62 4.68
C ALA A 78 4.22 2.26 3.23
N VAL A 79 5.47 1.84 2.98
CA VAL A 79 5.88 1.33 1.67
C VAL A 79 5.06 0.11 1.25
N PHE A 80 4.82 -0.85 2.16
CA PHE A 80 3.99 -2.02 1.86
C PHE A 80 2.54 -1.62 1.52
N VAL A 81 1.98 -0.65 2.25
CA VAL A 81 0.65 -0.09 1.97
C VAL A 81 0.59 0.55 0.58
N VAL A 82 1.58 1.40 0.25
CA VAL A 82 1.64 2.07 -1.06
C VAL A 82 1.79 1.04 -2.17
N ALA A 83 2.64 0.03 -1.99
CA ALA A 83 2.85 -1.03 -2.95
C ALA A 83 1.57 -1.88 -3.16
N LEU A 84 0.77 -2.11 -2.11
CA LEU A 84 -0.56 -2.74 -2.23
C LEU A 84 -1.54 -1.86 -3.02
N ALA A 85 -1.52 -0.55 -2.82
CA ALA A 85 -2.38 0.40 -3.55
C ALA A 85 -1.94 0.64 -5.00
N ALA A 86 -0.72 0.23 -5.36
CA ALA A 86 -0.16 0.32 -6.70
C ALA A 86 -0.44 -0.91 -7.59
N LEU A 87 -1.24 -1.87 -7.12
CA LEU A 87 -1.68 -3.01 -7.94
C LEU A 87 -2.28 -2.52 -9.28
N PRO A 88 -1.96 -3.17 -10.41
CA PRO A 88 -1.32 -4.49 -10.58
C PRO A 88 0.23 -4.50 -10.58
N ALA A 89 0.91 -3.41 -10.20
CA ALA A 89 2.37 -3.38 -10.20
C ALA A 89 2.96 -4.47 -9.28
N ALA A 90 4.02 -5.14 -9.73
CA ALA A 90 4.72 -6.18 -8.96
C ALA A 90 5.59 -5.62 -7.80
N ALA A 91 5.37 -4.36 -7.42
CA ALA A 91 6.16 -3.64 -6.41
C ALA A 91 6.08 -4.31 -5.03
N LEU A 92 4.94 -4.88 -4.67
CA LEU A 92 4.76 -5.54 -3.37
C LEU A 92 5.56 -6.85 -3.28
N ASN A 93 5.65 -7.60 -4.37
CA ASN A 93 6.50 -8.80 -4.45
C ASN A 93 7.99 -8.43 -4.37
N ALA A 94 8.40 -7.35 -5.06
CA ALA A 94 9.76 -6.83 -4.98
C ALA A 94 10.11 -6.35 -3.56
N ALA A 95 9.20 -5.63 -2.89
CA ALA A 95 9.35 -5.18 -1.51
C ALA A 95 9.49 -6.36 -0.54
N ARG A 96 8.68 -7.42 -0.73
CA ARG A 96 8.77 -8.65 0.06
C ARG A 96 10.12 -9.36 -0.09
N CYS A 97 10.71 -9.39 -1.29
CA CYS A 97 12.02 -10.00 -1.52
C CYS A 97 13.17 -9.25 -0.82
N LEU A 98 12.99 -7.96 -0.51
CA LEU A 98 13.99 -7.16 0.19
C LEU A 98 13.94 -7.34 1.71
N LEU A 99 12.87 -7.95 2.25
CA LEU A 99 12.82 -8.30 3.67
C LEU A 99 13.75 -9.48 3.95
N PRO A 100 14.59 -9.41 5.01
CA PRO A 100 15.36 -10.55 5.46
C PRO A 100 14.45 -11.76 5.75
N PRO A 101 14.89 -13.01 5.50
CA PRO A 101 14.08 -14.20 5.78
C PRO A 101 13.56 -14.28 7.21
N HIS A 102 14.32 -13.74 8.17
CA HIS A 102 13.90 -13.67 9.56
C HIS A 102 12.89 -12.53 9.82
N ALA A 103 12.98 -11.38 9.14
CA ALA A 103 11.92 -10.35 9.12
C ALA A 103 10.64 -10.84 8.47
N ALA A 104 10.72 -11.77 7.52
CA ALA A 104 9.53 -12.32 6.90
C ALA A 104 8.75 -13.23 7.86
N ALA A 105 9.46 -13.92 8.77
CA ALA A 105 8.88 -14.76 9.82
C ALA A 105 8.49 -13.95 11.07
N LEU A 106 9.27 -12.91 11.40
CA LEU A 106 9.01 -11.93 12.46
C LEU A 106 8.28 -10.69 11.93
N ALA A 107 7.68 -10.77 10.72
CA ALA A 107 7.04 -9.65 10.08
C ALA A 107 6.00 -9.12 11.04
N ASP A 108 6.23 -7.91 11.52
CA ASP A 108 5.33 -7.17 12.38
C ASP A 108 3.88 -7.46 11.95
N ARG A 109 2.98 -7.61 12.94
CA ARG A 109 1.54 -7.92 12.74
C ARG A 109 0.93 -7.09 11.60
N HIS A 110 1.43 -5.86 11.43
CA HIS A 110 1.04 -4.93 10.37
C HIS A 110 1.46 -5.38 8.97
N VAL A 111 2.72 -5.76 8.76
CA VAL A 111 3.22 -6.26 7.45
C VAL A 111 2.55 -7.60 7.10
N ALA A 112 2.40 -8.49 8.08
CA ALA A 112 1.71 -9.75 7.88
C ALA A 112 0.24 -9.55 7.46
N ALA A 113 -0.46 -8.57 8.04
CA ALA A 113 -1.82 -8.21 7.66
C ALA A 113 -1.88 -7.69 6.21
N ILE A 114 -0.94 -6.84 5.79
CA ILE A 114 -0.87 -6.31 4.42
C ILE A 114 -0.62 -7.44 3.40
N LEU A 115 0.30 -8.36 3.70
CA LEU A 115 0.54 -9.53 2.83
C LEU A 115 -0.68 -10.45 2.75
N ARG A 116 -1.45 -10.57 3.84
CA ARG A 116 -2.72 -11.31 3.83
C ARG A 116 -3.78 -10.62 2.98
N LEU A 117 -3.86 -9.28 3.02
CA LEU A 117 -4.72 -8.49 2.15
C LEU A 117 -4.35 -8.70 0.67
N GLN A 118 -3.06 -8.65 0.32
CA GLN A 118 -2.58 -8.95 -1.03
C GLN A 118 -3.06 -10.33 -1.48
N ARG A 119 -2.86 -11.36 -0.66
CA ARG A 119 -3.27 -12.72 -1.00
C ARG A 119 -4.77 -12.82 -1.29
N LEU A 120 -5.61 -12.14 -0.52
CA LEU A 120 -7.06 -12.12 -0.74
C LEU A 120 -7.44 -11.46 -2.08
N LEU A 121 -6.74 -10.40 -2.47
CA LEU A 121 -6.92 -9.77 -3.78
C LEU A 121 -6.45 -10.69 -4.92
N GLU A 122 -5.32 -11.38 -4.75
CA GLU A 122 -4.80 -12.35 -5.73
C GLU A 122 -5.72 -13.57 -5.89
N THR A 123 -6.31 -14.06 -4.80
CA THR A 123 -7.31 -15.15 -4.85
C THR A 123 -8.72 -14.65 -5.19
N CYS A 124 -8.90 -13.36 -5.49
CA CYS A 124 -10.18 -12.72 -5.81
C CYS A 124 -11.28 -12.88 -4.74
N ASP A 125 -10.91 -13.07 -3.47
CA ASP A 125 -11.87 -13.08 -2.35
C ASP A 125 -12.05 -11.66 -1.81
N PHE A 126 -12.80 -10.86 -2.56
CA PHE A 126 -13.01 -9.45 -2.25
C PHE A 126 -13.85 -9.26 -0.98
N SER A 127 -14.79 -10.16 -0.68
CA SER A 127 -15.60 -10.09 0.54
C SER A 127 -14.73 -10.18 1.79
N ALA A 128 -13.87 -11.19 1.87
CA ALA A 128 -12.97 -11.35 3.00
C ALA A 128 -11.95 -10.21 3.08
N PHE A 129 -11.53 -9.67 1.92
CA PHE A 129 -10.64 -8.51 1.86
C PHE A 129 -11.25 -7.29 2.57
N TRP A 130 -12.49 -6.92 2.27
CA TRP A 130 -13.14 -5.75 2.87
C TRP A 130 -13.33 -5.92 4.39
N SER A 131 -13.70 -7.13 4.84
CA SER A 131 -13.81 -7.43 6.27
C SER A 131 -12.46 -7.34 6.99
N LEU A 132 -11.38 -7.86 6.37
CA LEU A 132 -10.04 -7.78 6.95
C LEU A 132 -9.56 -6.33 6.98
N LEU A 133 -9.76 -5.55 5.91
CA LEU A 133 -9.37 -4.15 5.81
C LEU A 133 -9.92 -3.30 6.96
N ALA A 134 -11.18 -3.53 7.36
CA ALA A 134 -11.81 -2.82 8.47
C ALA A 134 -11.12 -3.06 9.83
N THR A 135 -10.34 -4.14 9.98
CA THR A 135 -9.63 -4.50 11.21
C THR A 135 -8.15 -4.08 11.19
N VAL A 136 -7.62 -3.68 10.03
CA VAL A 136 -6.20 -3.33 9.88
C VAL A 136 -5.96 -1.89 10.31
N ASN A 137 -5.23 -1.75 11.41
CA ASN A 137 -4.67 -0.49 11.87
C ASN A 137 -3.17 -0.47 11.58
N ILE A 138 -2.63 0.67 11.19
CA ILE A 138 -1.20 0.88 10.87
C ILE A 138 -0.63 2.01 11.76
N PRO A 139 0.67 1.98 12.07
CA PRO A 139 1.32 3.07 12.79
C PRO A 139 1.23 4.37 11.99
N SER A 140 0.87 5.47 12.64
CA SER A 140 0.90 6.82 12.05
C SER A 140 2.19 7.55 12.45
N ASN A 141 2.75 8.34 11.52
CA ASN A 141 3.92 9.18 11.76
C ASN A 141 3.58 10.52 12.45
N ASP A 142 2.31 10.96 12.39
CA ASP A 142 1.90 12.30 12.87
C ASP A 142 1.50 12.35 14.34
N ASN A 143 1.25 11.19 14.98
CA ASN A 143 0.76 11.17 16.36
C ASN A 143 1.91 10.94 17.33
N ALA A 144 2.09 11.87 18.29
CA ALA A 144 3.07 11.79 19.37
C ALA A 144 3.00 10.49 20.20
N ASP A 145 1.87 9.78 20.16
CA ASP A 145 1.64 8.50 20.85
C ASP A 145 1.88 7.26 19.97
N HIS A 146 2.21 7.40 18.68
CA HIS A 146 2.37 6.30 17.71
C HIS A 146 1.20 5.28 17.70
N ALA A 147 0.02 5.69 18.15
CA ALA A 147 -1.14 4.80 18.26
C ALA A 147 -1.54 4.29 16.86
N PRO A 148 -1.88 3.00 16.73
CA PRO A 148 -2.25 2.43 15.44
C PRO A 148 -3.58 3.00 14.97
N VAL A 149 -3.57 3.65 13.80
CA VAL A 149 -4.73 4.31 13.18
C VAL A 149 -5.30 3.41 12.07
N PRO A 150 -6.62 3.37 11.83
CA PRO A 150 -7.19 2.66 10.70
C PRO A 150 -6.56 3.07 9.37
N LEU A 151 -6.20 2.09 8.53
CA LEU A 151 -5.52 2.32 7.25
C LEU A 151 -6.25 3.32 6.34
N ILE A 152 -7.59 3.30 6.37
CA ILE A 152 -8.45 4.15 5.54
C ILE A 152 -8.31 5.62 5.92
N THR A 153 -8.07 5.93 7.19
CA THR A 153 -7.87 7.30 7.67
C THR A 153 -6.52 7.85 7.23
N VAL A 154 -5.50 6.99 7.25
CA VAL A 154 -4.13 7.36 6.88
C VAL A 154 -3.99 7.48 5.36
N PHE A 155 -4.67 6.61 4.60
CA PHE A 155 -4.65 6.62 3.14
C PHE A 155 -6.07 6.74 2.55
N PRO A 156 -6.63 7.95 2.45
CA PRO A 156 -8.01 8.15 2.00
C PRO A 156 -8.26 7.63 0.57
N GLN A 157 -7.26 7.68 -0.32
CA GLN A 157 -7.40 7.19 -1.70
C GLN A 157 -7.23 5.67 -1.85
N PHE A 158 -6.89 4.96 -0.77
CA PHE A 158 -6.63 3.53 -0.81
C PHE A 158 -7.82 2.73 -1.34
N GLN A 159 -9.02 2.97 -0.78
CA GLN A 159 -10.22 2.23 -1.16
C GLN A 159 -10.57 2.43 -2.64
N LYS A 160 -10.46 3.68 -3.14
CA LYS A 160 -10.71 3.99 -4.55
C LYS A 160 -9.77 3.24 -5.47
N ARG A 161 -8.47 3.19 -5.15
CA ARG A 161 -7.46 2.46 -5.94
C ARG A 161 -7.72 0.95 -5.95
N ILE A 162 -8.04 0.35 -4.81
CA ILE A 162 -8.39 -1.07 -4.74
C ILE A 162 -9.69 -1.36 -5.51
N ARG A 163 -10.71 -0.51 -5.39
CA ARG A 163 -11.94 -0.65 -6.20
C ARG A 163 -11.65 -0.58 -7.69
N LEU A 164 -10.74 0.29 -8.15
CA LEU A 164 -10.31 0.34 -9.56
C LEU A 164 -9.66 -0.97 -10.00
N PHE A 165 -8.80 -1.54 -9.17
CA PHE A 165 -8.16 -2.83 -9.43
C PHE A 165 -9.19 -3.97 -9.53
N ILE A 166 -10.11 -4.06 -8.57
CA ILE A 166 -11.19 -5.07 -8.57
C ILE A 166 -12.07 -4.90 -9.80
N ALA A 167 -12.51 -3.67 -10.08
CA ALA A 167 -13.33 -3.31 -11.23
C ALA A 167 -12.68 -3.72 -12.56
N ASN A 168 -11.38 -3.45 -12.72
CA ASN A 168 -10.64 -3.86 -13.91
C ASN A 168 -10.53 -5.39 -14.02
N THR A 169 -10.32 -6.08 -12.89
CA THR A 169 -10.29 -7.55 -12.83
C THR A 169 -11.63 -8.15 -13.25
N LEU A 170 -12.75 -7.59 -12.77
CA LEU A 170 -14.10 -8.02 -13.17
C LEU A 170 -14.36 -7.76 -14.65
N LYS A 171 -13.94 -6.61 -15.17
CA LYS A 171 -14.08 -6.27 -16.60
C LYS A 171 -13.35 -7.26 -17.52
N VAL A 172 -12.19 -7.76 -17.11
CA VAL A 172 -11.42 -8.73 -17.90
C VAL A 172 -12.00 -10.15 -17.78
N SER A 173 -12.60 -10.49 -16.63
CA SER A 173 -13.08 -11.85 -16.35
C SER A 173 -14.55 -12.10 -16.73
N TYR A 174 -15.39 -11.06 -16.77
CA TYR A 174 -16.82 -11.18 -17.05
C TYR A 174 -17.24 -10.35 -18.27
N GLN A 175 -18.07 -10.94 -19.12
CA GLN A 175 -18.80 -10.19 -20.16
C GLN A 175 -20.11 -9.60 -19.63
N GLN A 176 -20.76 -10.31 -18.71
CA GLN A 176 -21.97 -9.89 -17.99
C GLN A 176 -21.86 -10.36 -16.55
N ILE A 177 -22.27 -9.51 -15.61
CA ILE A 177 -22.25 -9.79 -14.17
C ILE A 177 -23.55 -9.32 -13.54
N ASP A 178 -24.06 -10.07 -12.58
CA ASP A 178 -25.20 -9.64 -11.75
C ASP A 178 -24.81 -8.37 -10.97
N ALA A 179 -25.68 -7.37 -11.00
CA ALA A 179 -25.53 -6.15 -10.23
C ALA A 179 -25.31 -6.42 -8.73
N ALA A 180 -26.02 -7.40 -8.16
CA ALA A 180 -25.88 -7.75 -6.75
C ALA A 180 -24.46 -8.26 -6.43
N LEU A 181 -23.87 -9.04 -7.34
CA LEU A 181 -22.51 -9.56 -7.19
C LEU A 181 -21.47 -8.45 -7.39
N PHE A 182 -21.67 -7.56 -8.36
CA PHE A 182 -20.81 -6.39 -8.59
C PHE A 182 -20.76 -5.46 -7.36
N LEU A 183 -21.92 -5.13 -6.80
CA LEU A 183 -22.03 -4.33 -5.58
C LEU A 183 -21.32 -5.00 -4.40
N LYS A 184 -21.52 -6.31 -4.24
CA LYS A 184 -20.85 -7.10 -3.19
C LYS A 184 -19.33 -7.05 -3.31
N TYR A 185 -18.77 -7.20 -4.51
CA TYR A 185 -17.32 -7.22 -4.71
C TYR A 185 -16.66 -5.85 -4.52
N LEU A 186 -17.33 -4.77 -4.88
CA LEU A 186 -16.83 -3.40 -4.69
C LEU A 186 -17.17 -2.80 -3.32
N ASN A 187 -17.94 -3.55 -2.51
CA ASN A 187 -18.45 -3.14 -1.21
C ASN A 187 -19.26 -1.85 -1.30
N PHE A 188 -20.22 -1.82 -2.24
CA PHE A 188 -21.25 -0.79 -2.37
C PHE A 188 -22.60 -1.33 -1.85
N THR A 189 -23.42 -0.44 -1.30
CA THR A 189 -24.75 -0.80 -0.77
C THR A 189 -25.83 -0.74 -1.84
N ASP A 190 -25.72 0.19 -2.81
CA ASP A 190 -26.71 0.40 -3.87
C ASP A 190 -26.03 0.78 -5.20
N LEU A 191 -26.63 0.38 -6.33
CA LEU A 191 -26.30 0.83 -7.68
C LEU A 191 -26.55 2.33 -7.87
N ASN A 192 -27.42 2.93 -7.06
CA ASN A 192 -27.70 4.35 -7.11
C ASN A 192 -26.58 5.23 -6.54
N ASP A 193 -25.65 4.63 -5.79
CA ASP A 193 -24.49 5.32 -5.23
C ASP A 193 -23.72 6.06 -6.35
N PRO A 194 -23.42 7.36 -6.19
CA PRO A 194 -22.67 8.13 -7.18
C PRO A 194 -21.30 7.50 -7.49
N ASP A 195 -20.64 6.86 -6.51
CA ASP A 195 -19.38 6.17 -6.73
C ASP A 195 -19.59 4.92 -7.59
N ALA A 196 -20.62 4.13 -7.32
CA ALA A 196 -20.94 2.94 -8.12
C ALA A 196 -21.21 3.32 -9.59
N LYS A 197 -21.96 4.39 -9.84
CA LYS A 197 -22.20 4.95 -11.19
C LYS A 197 -20.92 5.45 -11.85
N TYR A 198 -20.04 6.10 -11.08
CA TYR A 198 -18.73 6.52 -11.56
C TYR A 198 -17.91 5.31 -12.03
N PHE A 199 -17.83 4.23 -11.24
CA PHE A 199 -17.10 3.02 -11.64
C PHE A 199 -17.72 2.33 -12.86
N ILE A 200 -19.05 2.25 -12.96
CA ILE A 200 -19.72 1.67 -14.13
C ILE A 200 -19.38 2.45 -15.40
N SER A 201 -19.47 3.79 -15.35
CA SER A 201 -19.14 4.66 -16.49
C SER A 201 -17.65 4.62 -16.84
N LEU A 202 -16.76 4.59 -15.85
CA LEU A 202 -15.32 4.49 -16.04
C LEU A 202 -14.91 3.18 -16.73
N LEU A 203 -15.58 2.07 -16.40
CA LEU A 203 -15.34 0.78 -17.04
C LEU A 203 -15.93 0.69 -18.45
N GLY A 204 -16.83 1.60 -18.82
CA GLY A 204 -17.58 1.54 -20.08
C GLY A 204 -18.66 0.45 -20.06
N CYS A 205 -19.14 0.05 -18.88
CA CYS A 205 -20.19 -0.95 -18.74
C CYS A 205 -21.57 -0.29 -18.87
N SER A 206 -22.53 -1.01 -19.46
CA SER A 206 -23.94 -0.61 -19.51
C SER A 206 -24.79 -1.51 -18.63
N ILE A 207 -25.78 -0.94 -17.95
CA ILE A 207 -26.77 -1.70 -17.17
C ILE A 207 -27.84 -2.17 -18.16
N ASN A 208 -27.92 -3.49 -18.38
CA ASN A 208 -29.05 -4.08 -19.09
C ASN A 208 -30.17 -4.32 -18.08
N LEU A 209 -31.25 -3.56 -18.20
CA LEU A 209 -32.48 -3.70 -17.41
C LEU A 209 -33.41 -4.76 -18.04
#